data_AF-A0A2W0B647-F1
#
_entry.id   AF-A0A2W0B647-F1
#
_cell.length_a   1.000
_cell.length_b   1.000
_cell.length_c   1.000
_cell.angle_alpha   90.00
_cell.angle_beta   90.00
_cell.angle_gamma   90.00
#
_symmetry.space_group_name_H-M   'P 1'
#
loop_
_entity.id
_entity.type
_entity.pdbx_description
1 polymer ?
#
loop_
_entity_poly.entity_id
_entity_poly.type
_entity_poly.pdbx_seq_one_letter_code
_entity_poly.pdbx_strand_id
1 'polypeptide(L)'
;MWDGGEPSLISKFTLLPTNLGPFLDRLRTVAEESHLSWRLVGQALGVGLIRLEGRDPSVLLSAVLDLRKGLESGGGSVIILGCPVEIKLKTDVWGSPGDALDLMKSIKAQFDPAGTLNTGRFMGGI
;
A
#
# COMPACT_ATOMS: atom_id res chain seq x y z
N MET A 1 -6.72 -18.11 -1.91
CA MET A 1 -6.93 -16.66 -2.09
C MET A 1 -5.61 -15.88 -2.09
N TRP A 2 -4.60 -16.32 -1.32
CA TRP A 2 -3.29 -15.67 -1.18
C TRP A 2 -2.12 -16.46 -1.75
N ASP A 3 -2.39 -17.66 -2.27
CA ASP A 3 -1.40 -18.54 -2.89
C ASP A 3 -1.59 -18.53 -4.41
N GLY A 4 -0.49 -18.40 -5.14
CA GLY A 4 -0.42 -18.36 -6.60
C GLY A 4 1.04 -18.43 -7.04
N GLY A 5 1.30 -19.05 -8.20
CA GLY A 5 2.67 -19.24 -8.71
C GLY A 5 3.32 -17.98 -9.29
N GLU A 6 2.55 -16.92 -9.54
CA GLU A 6 3.08 -15.64 -10.05
C GLU A 6 3.41 -14.66 -8.91
N PRO A 7 4.43 -13.79 -9.10
CA PRO A 7 4.72 -12.70 -8.18
C PRO A 7 3.49 -11.85 -7.92
N SER A 8 3.36 -11.37 -6.68
CA SER A 8 2.14 -10.72 -6.27
C SER A 8 2.34 -9.68 -5.18
N LEU A 9 1.51 -8.64 -5.24
CA LEU A 9 1.51 -7.54 -4.30
C LEU A 9 0.16 -7.51 -3.58
N ILE A 10 0.20 -7.59 -2.26
CA ILE A 10 -0.96 -7.48 -1.39
C ILE A 10 -0.90 -6.13 -0.70
N SER A 11 -1.96 -5.34 -0.83
CA SER A 11 -2.09 -4.05 -0.17
C SER A 11 -3.41 -3.95 0.57
N LYS A 12 -3.41 -3.20 1.66
CA LYS A 12 -4.63 -2.73 2.33
C LYS A 12 -4.93 -1.33 1.82
N PHE A 13 -6.20 -1.06 1.54
CA PHE A 13 -6.68 0.27 1.20
C PHE A 13 -7.71 0.77 2.21
N THR A 14 -7.82 2.10 2.33
CA THR A 14 -8.92 2.80 2.99
C THR A 14 -9.44 3.91 2.08
N LEU A 15 -10.75 4.16 2.10
CA LEU A 15 -11.43 5.19 1.31
C LEU A 15 -12.79 5.53 1.93
N LEU A 16 -13.40 6.66 1.54
CA LEU A 16 -14.80 6.94 1.85
C LEU A 16 -15.69 5.94 1.09
N PRO A 17 -16.69 5.29 1.71
CA PRO A 17 -17.50 4.26 1.04
C PRO A 17 -18.12 4.70 -0.31
N THR A 18 -18.45 5.99 -0.45
CA THR A 18 -18.96 6.60 -1.69
C THR A 18 -17.97 6.57 -2.85
N ASN A 19 -16.67 6.48 -2.56
CA ASN A 19 -15.59 6.47 -3.55
C ASN A 19 -15.26 5.04 -4.02
N LEU A 20 -15.94 4.00 -3.52
CA LEU A 20 -15.66 2.61 -3.90
C LEU A 20 -15.88 2.36 -5.39
N GLY A 21 -16.94 2.90 -5.99
CA GLY A 21 -17.21 2.76 -7.43
C GLY A 21 -16.09 3.35 -8.29
N PRO A 22 -15.80 4.66 -8.17
CA PRO A 22 -14.69 5.29 -8.90
C PRO A 22 -13.34 4.60 -8.68
N PHE A 23 -13.09 4.10 -7.47
CA PHE A 23 -11.88 3.34 -7.16
C PHE A 23 -11.80 2.00 -7.90
N LEU A 24 -12.90 1.25 -7.97
CA LEU A 24 -12.97 0.00 -8.72
C LEU A 24 -12.78 0.22 -10.23
N ASP A 25 -13.33 1.31 -10.77
CA ASP A 25 -13.12 1.69 -12.17
C ASP A 25 -11.63 1.98 -12.43
N ARG A 26 -10.98 2.76 -11.55
CA ARG A 26 -9.55 3.04 -11.64
C ARG A 26 -8.70 1.77 -11.53
N LEU A 27 -9.01 0.89 -10.57
CA LEU A 27 -8.33 -0.38 -10.39
C LEU A 27 -8.43 -1.24 -11.65
N ARG A 28 -9.61 -1.31 -12.27
CA ARG A 28 -9.80 -2.03 -13.53
C ARG A 28 -8.93 -1.43 -14.65
N THR A 29 -8.98 -0.12 -14.86
CA THR A 29 -8.18 0.55 -15.90
C THR A 29 -6.67 0.31 -15.70
N VAL A 30 -6.16 0.53 -14.49
CA VAL A 30 -4.73 0.32 -14.18
C VAL A 30 -4.34 -1.15 -14.41
N ALA A 31 -5.17 -2.10 -14.00
CA ALA A 31 -4.89 -3.52 -14.18
C ALA A 31 -4.94 -3.94 -15.66
N GLU A 32 -5.88 -3.43 -16.44
CA GLU A 32 -6.00 -3.69 -17.88
C GLU A 32 -4.80 -3.13 -18.66
N GLU A 33 -4.45 -1.86 -18.43
CA GLU A 33 -3.29 -1.20 -19.07
C GLU A 33 -1.96 -1.89 -18.70
N SER A 34 -1.88 -2.44 -17.49
CA SER A 34 -0.68 -3.09 -16.96
C SER A 34 -0.65 -4.61 -17.18
N HIS A 35 -1.69 -5.18 -17.83
CA HIS A 35 -1.87 -6.62 -18.00
C HIS A 35 -1.76 -7.42 -16.68
N LEU A 36 -2.27 -6.86 -15.59
CA LEU A 36 -2.28 -7.49 -14.27
C LEU A 36 -3.62 -8.18 -14.02
N SER A 37 -3.57 -9.33 -13.33
CA SER A 37 -4.78 -9.89 -12.73
C SER A 37 -4.94 -9.38 -11.30
N TRP A 38 -6.18 -9.25 -10.84
CA TRP A 38 -6.44 -8.69 -9.53
C TRP A 38 -7.61 -9.37 -8.81
N ARG A 39 -7.55 -9.33 -7.47
CA ARG A 39 -8.66 -9.68 -6.59
C ARG A 39 -8.79 -8.61 -5.52
N LEU A 40 -10.02 -8.32 -5.11
CA LEU A 40 -10.32 -7.33 -4.08
C LEU A 40 -11.31 -7.92 -3.08
N VAL A 41 -11.07 -7.66 -1.81
CA VAL A 41 -12.04 -7.90 -0.73
C VAL A 41 -12.28 -6.57 -0.02
N GLY A 42 -13.48 -6.03 -0.19
CA GLY A 42 -13.90 -4.78 0.44
C GLY A 42 -14.86 -5.05 1.60
N GLN A 43 -14.78 -4.21 2.63
CA GLN A 43 -15.71 -4.18 3.76
C GLN A 43 -16.54 -2.89 3.69
N ALA A 44 -17.75 -2.89 4.25
CA ALA A 44 -18.72 -1.80 4.11
C ALA A 44 -18.20 -0.43 4.59
N LEU A 45 -17.20 -0.39 5.46
CA LEU A 45 -16.62 0.83 6.02
C LEU A 45 -15.52 1.47 5.13
N GLY A 46 -15.41 1.05 3.87
CA GLY A 46 -14.42 1.61 2.95
C GLY A 46 -12.99 1.15 3.25
N VAL A 47 -12.82 -0.01 3.89
CA VAL A 47 -11.54 -0.67 4.09
C VAL A 47 -11.52 -1.98 3.33
N GLY A 48 -10.37 -2.37 2.79
CA GLY A 48 -10.26 -3.64 2.13
C GLY A 48 -8.84 -4.02 1.77
N LEU A 49 -8.72 -5.15 1.09
CA LEU A 49 -7.47 -5.69 0.60
C LEU A 49 -7.54 -5.81 -0.92
N ILE A 50 -6.43 -5.50 -1.58
CA ILE A 50 -6.20 -5.77 -2.99
C ILE A 50 -5.03 -6.73 -3.11
N ARG A 51 -5.17 -7.64 -4.05
CA ARG A 51 -4.11 -8.50 -4.54
C ARG A 51 -3.92 -8.23 -6.03
N LEU A 52 -2.74 -7.76 -6.41
CA LEU A 52 -2.29 -7.66 -7.79
C LEU A 52 -1.32 -8.82 -8.08
N GLU A 53 -1.46 -9.45 -9.24
CA GLU A 53 -0.61 -10.56 -9.69
C GLU A 53 -0.10 -10.27 -11.11
N GLY A 54 1.20 -10.47 -11.30
CA GLY A 54 1.87 -10.30 -12.58
C GLY A 54 3.36 -10.59 -12.49
N ARG A 55 3.98 -10.91 -13.63
CA ARG A 55 5.38 -11.37 -13.69
C ARG A 55 6.42 -10.32 -13.38
N ASP A 56 6.16 -9.06 -13.71
CA ASP A 56 7.11 -7.97 -13.55
C ASP A 56 6.86 -7.20 -12.24
N PRO A 57 7.78 -7.27 -11.26
CA PRO A 57 7.65 -6.52 -10.01
C PRO A 57 7.59 -5.01 -10.18
N SER A 58 8.19 -4.45 -11.24
CA SER A 58 8.15 -3.01 -11.49
C SER A 58 6.76 -2.54 -11.91
N VAL A 59 6.04 -3.36 -12.68
CA VAL A 59 4.66 -3.10 -13.09
C VAL A 59 3.72 -3.18 -11.89
N LEU A 60 3.89 -4.19 -11.03
CA LEU A 60 3.14 -4.30 -9.76
C LEU A 60 3.34 -3.06 -8.87
N LEU A 61 4.57 -2.58 -8.76
CA LEU A 61 4.90 -1.38 -7.99
C LEU A 61 4.27 -0.12 -8.60
N SER A 62 4.39 0.07 -9.91
CA SER A 62 3.78 1.21 -10.61
C SER A 62 2.26 1.25 -10.39
N ALA A 63 1.60 0.10 -10.54
CA ALA A 63 0.16 -0.02 -10.35
C ALA A 63 -0.29 0.35 -8.92
N VAL A 64 0.37 -0.17 -7.88
CA VAL A 64 -0.02 0.15 -6.51
C VAL A 64 0.26 1.62 -6.14
N LEU A 65 1.32 2.22 -6.67
CA LEU A 65 1.63 3.63 -6.42
C LEU A 65 0.63 4.56 -7.10
N ASP A 66 0.14 4.20 -8.28
CA ASP A 66 -0.93 4.93 -8.96
C ASP A 66 -2.22 4.91 -8.13
N LEU A 67 -2.64 3.72 -7.68
CA LEU A 67 -3.81 3.56 -6.82
C LEU A 67 -3.66 4.29 -5.49
N ARG A 68 -2.46 4.25 -4.89
CA ARG A 68 -2.13 4.99 -3.66
C ARG A 68 -2.34 6.49 -3.87
N LYS A 69 -1.76 7.06 -4.92
CA LYS A 69 -1.88 8.49 -5.23
C LYS A 69 -3.34 8.92 -5.40
N GLY A 70 -4.13 8.11 -6.10
CA GLY A 70 -5.57 8.35 -6.26
C GLY A 70 -6.31 8.37 -4.93
N LEU A 71 -6.05 7.40 -4.05
CA LEU A 71 -6.73 7.30 -2.76
C LEU A 71 -6.29 8.37 -1.76
N GLU A 72 -4.99 8.66 -1.66
CA GLU A 72 -4.47 9.71 -0.77
C GLU A 72 -5.04 11.09 -1.13
N SER A 73 -5.28 11.38 -2.41
CA SER A 73 -5.93 12.63 -2.85
C SER A 73 -7.38 12.79 -2.34
N GLY A 74 -8.05 11.68 -2.02
CA GLY A 74 -9.40 11.64 -1.47
C GLY A 74 -9.46 11.36 0.03
N GLY A 75 -8.34 11.51 0.75
CA GLY A 75 -8.25 11.22 2.19
C GLY A 75 -8.21 9.73 2.55
N GLY A 76 -8.01 8.87 1.56
CA GLY A 76 -7.78 7.44 1.72
C GLY A 76 -6.31 7.09 1.93
N SER A 77 -5.99 5.80 1.98
CA SER A 77 -4.61 5.31 2.13
C SER A 77 -4.41 3.97 1.44
N VAL A 78 -3.16 3.65 1.09
CA VAL A 78 -2.75 2.32 0.63
C VAL A 78 -1.42 1.91 1.25
N ILE A 79 -1.44 0.81 2.01
CA ILE A 79 -0.24 0.21 2.61
C ILE A 79 0.03 -1.16 1.98
N ILE A 80 1.29 -1.48 1.74
CA ILE A 80 1.73 -2.76 1.18
C ILE A 80 1.96 -3.73 2.34
N LEU A 81 1.20 -4.83 2.36
CA LEU A 81 1.30 -5.87 3.38
C LEU A 81 2.27 -7.00 2.97
N GLY A 82 2.38 -7.27 1.68
CA GLY A 82 3.26 -8.30 1.12
C GLY A 82 3.60 -8.01 -0.33
N CYS A 83 4.85 -8.22 -0.70
CA CYS A 83 5.34 -8.03 -2.06
C CYS A 83 6.65 -8.82 -2.28
N PRO A 84 7.09 -9.01 -3.54
CA PRO A 84 8.44 -9.48 -3.84
C PRO A 84 9.50 -8.58 -3.22
N VAL A 85 10.67 -9.15 -2.90
CA VAL A 85 11.75 -8.44 -2.19
C VAL A 85 12.27 -7.24 -2.99
N GLU A 86 12.27 -7.34 -4.31
CA GLU A 86 12.70 -6.31 -5.25
C GLU A 86 11.84 -5.04 -5.15
N ILE A 87 10.55 -5.20 -4.81
CA ILE A 87 9.65 -4.07 -4.57
C ILE A 87 9.96 -3.46 -3.20
N LYS A 88 10.08 -4.30 -2.17
CA LYS A 88 10.33 -3.86 -0.79
C LYS A 88 11.62 -3.04 -0.64
N LEU A 89 12.62 -3.30 -1.48
CA LEU A 89 13.90 -2.55 -1.50
C LEU A 89 13.80 -1.18 -2.18
N LYS A 90 12.75 -0.92 -2.98
CA LYS A 90 12.62 0.28 -3.81
C LYS A 90 11.59 1.28 -3.31
N THR A 91 10.76 0.91 -2.34
CA THR A 91 9.65 1.75 -1.89
C THR A 91 9.36 1.64 -0.40
N ASP A 92 8.79 2.69 0.15
CA ASP A 92 8.16 2.63 1.47
C ASP A 92 6.81 1.90 1.37
N VAL A 93 6.71 0.80 2.13
CA VAL A 93 5.51 -0.04 2.19
C VAL A 93 4.38 0.60 3.00
N TRP A 94 4.68 1.60 3.84
CA TRP A 94 3.71 2.17 4.78
C TRP A 94 2.81 3.28 4.19
N GLY A 95 3.21 3.90 3.09
CA GLY A 95 2.48 5.04 2.52
C GLY A 95 2.86 6.37 3.19
N SER A 96 2.10 7.44 2.93
CA SER A 96 2.41 8.76 3.48
C SER A 96 2.14 8.85 4.99
N PRO A 97 3.10 9.31 5.82
CA PRO A 97 2.86 9.54 7.25
C PRO A 97 2.02 10.78 7.56
N GLY A 98 1.76 11.64 6.56
CA GLY A 98 1.09 12.91 6.75
C GLY A 98 1.81 13.82 7.75
N ASP A 99 1.03 14.59 8.50
CA ASP A 99 1.48 15.50 9.57
C ASP A 99 1.80 14.78 10.90
N ALA A 100 1.44 13.50 11.03
CA ALA A 100 1.66 12.72 12.25
C ALA A 100 3.12 12.27 12.44
N LEU A 101 4.01 12.47 11.45
CA LEU A 101 5.38 11.95 11.49
C LEU A 101 6.18 12.43 12.71
N ASP A 102 6.09 13.72 13.04
CA ASP A 102 6.86 14.29 14.14
C ASP A 102 6.35 13.83 15.51
N LEU A 103 5.05 13.58 15.62
CA LEU A 103 4.47 12.94 16.80
C LEU A 103 4.98 11.50 16.93
N MET A 104 4.99 10.72 15.85
CA MET A 104 5.50 9.35 15.85
C MET A 104 6.99 9.28 16.23
N LYS A 105 7.83 10.21 15.73
CA LYS A 105 9.23 10.37 16.15
C LYS A 105 9.35 10.67 17.64
N SER A 106 8.53 11.58 18.15
CA SER A 106 8.54 11.98 19.56
C SER A 106 8.17 10.81 20.48
N ILE A 107 7.15 10.03 20.10
CA ILE A 107 6.78 8.80 20.81
C ILE A 107 7.94 7.80 20.77
N LYS A 108 8.53 7.53 19.60
CA LYS A 108 9.67 6.60 19.49
C LYS A 108 10.84 7.03 20.37
N ALA A 109 11.18 8.32 20.40
CA ALA A 109 12.29 8.82 21.21
C ALA A 109 12.10 8.62 22.73
N GLN A 110 10.85 8.56 23.23
CA GLN A 110 10.57 8.26 24.63
C GLN A 110 10.72 6.78 24.96
N PHE A 111 10.32 5.88 24.04
CA PHE A 111 10.30 4.43 24.27
C PHE A 111 11.56 3.70 23.81
N ASP A 112 12.29 4.22 22.82
CA ASP A 112 13.56 3.69 22.31
C ASP A 112 14.56 4.85 22.09
N PRO A 113 15.06 5.48 23.16
CA PRO A 113 15.98 6.61 23.05
C PRO A 113 17.30 6.26 22.34
N ALA A 114 17.69 4.98 22.37
CA ALA A 114 18.89 4.47 21.74
C ALA A 114 18.68 4.04 20.27
N GLY A 115 17.45 4.06 19.74
CA GLY A 115 17.15 3.69 18.35
C GLY A 115 17.46 2.23 18.01
N THR A 116 17.45 1.35 18.99
CA THR A 116 17.86 -0.05 18.87
C THR A 116 16.74 -0.96 18.37
N LEU A 117 15.49 -0.56 18.55
CA LEU A 117 14.34 -1.35 18.16
C LEU A 117 14.01 -1.10 16.68
N ASN A 118 14.33 -2.10 15.86
CA ASN A 118 13.89 -2.21 14.47
C ASN A 118 14.28 -0.96 13.63
N THR A 119 15.56 -0.59 13.70
CA THR A 119 16.14 0.61 13.08
C THR A 119 15.79 0.74 11.59
N GLY A 120 15.31 1.92 11.19
CA GLY A 120 15.00 2.23 9.80
C GLY A 120 13.73 1.57 9.27
N ARG A 121 12.94 0.92 10.13
CA ARG A 121 11.76 0.13 9.72
C ARG A 121 10.48 0.64 10.37
N PHE A 122 10.02 1.77 9.86
CA PHE A 122 8.65 2.28 9.92
C PHE A 122 8.56 3.51 9.01
N MET A 123 7.43 4.22 9.03
CA MET A 123 7.25 5.46 8.28
C MET A 123 8.37 6.47 8.55
N GLY A 124 8.92 7.04 7.48
CA GLY A 124 9.98 8.05 7.57
C GLY A 124 11.30 7.53 8.16
N GLY A 125 11.52 6.21 8.16
CA GLY A 125 12.77 5.59 8.63
C GLY A 125 12.96 5.64 10.15
N ILE A 126 11.89 5.89 10.90
CA ILE A 126 11.93 5.85 12.38
C ILE A 126 12.05 4.42 12.88
#